data_AF-A0A0M6ZL99-F1
#
_entry.id   AF-A0A0M6ZL99-F1
#
_cell.length_a   1.000
_cell.length_b   1.000
_cell.length_c   1.000
_cell.angle_alpha   90.00
_cell.angle_beta   90.00
_cell.angle_gamma   90.00
#
_symmetry.space_group_name_H-M   'P 1'
#
loop_
_entity.id
_entity.type
_entity.pdbx_description
1 polymer ?
#
loop_
_entity_poly.entity_id
_entity_poly.type
_entity_poly.pdbx_seq_one_letter_code
_entity_poly.pdbx_strand_id
1 'polypeptide(L)'
;MKTPGGTVPHAAKQARVVTTSTMKRVEPPRPRKSPQIVSENNNTEVLVETLRQRINDLEARIGDLESVITLQNQDVIISASKSVLIQGMDTVEISAGSKVKVIAAMTETNAPLAKHSGVLECDTLQANAVISASYTPGAGNIW
;
A
#
# COMPACT_ATOMS: atom_id res chain seq x y z
N MET A 1 -123.49 38.17 -6.84
CA MET A 1 -122.31 38.88 -6.28
C MET A 1 -121.18 38.73 -7.29
N LYS A 2 -120.94 39.68 -8.22
CA LYS A 2 -119.90 40.74 -8.19
C LYS A 2 -118.62 40.24 -7.48
N THR A 3 -117.50 39.97 -8.14
CA THR A 3 -116.69 40.81 -9.05
C THR A 3 -115.94 40.04 -10.16
N PRO A 4 -115.74 40.63 -11.36
CA PRO A 4 -114.75 40.23 -12.36
C PRO A 4 -113.57 41.23 -12.43
N GLY A 5 -112.47 40.81 -13.09
CA GLY A 5 -111.38 41.67 -13.57
C GLY A 5 -110.01 41.16 -13.09
N GLY A 6 -109.02 40.86 -13.94
CA GLY A 6 -108.85 41.01 -15.38
C GLY A 6 -107.42 41.51 -15.63
N THR A 7 -106.57 40.72 -16.30
CA THR A 7 -105.48 41.21 -17.17
C THR A 7 -104.81 40.04 -17.94
N VAL A 8 -104.74 40.22 -19.25
CA VAL A 8 -103.92 39.54 -20.30
C VAL A 8 -102.53 40.21 -20.41
N PRO A 9 -101.57 39.83 -21.29
CA PRO A 9 -100.98 38.51 -21.62
C PRO A 9 -99.41 38.55 -21.81
N HIS A 10 -98.85 37.39 -22.22
CA HIS A 10 -97.60 37.15 -22.98
C HIS A 10 -96.19 37.18 -22.33
N ALA A 11 -95.51 36.02 -22.38
CA ALA A 11 -94.25 35.76 -23.14
C ALA A 11 -93.86 34.27 -22.94
N ALA A 12 -94.02 33.41 -23.95
CA ALA A 12 -93.03 32.99 -24.95
C ALA A 12 -92.22 31.73 -24.55
N LYS A 13 -92.38 30.67 -25.36
CA LYS A 13 -91.82 29.31 -25.28
C LYS A 13 -90.29 29.29 -25.27
N GLN A 14 -89.71 28.29 -24.60
CA GLN A 14 -88.40 27.75 -25.01
C GLN A 14 -88.38 26.22 -24.99
N ALA A 15 -87.62 25.69 -25.96
CA ALA A 15 -87.65 24.35 -26.50
C ALA A 15 -86.89 23.30 -25.66
N ARG A 16 -87.29 22.05 -25.84
CA ARG A 16 -86.76 20.85 -25.16
C ARG A 16 -85.34 20.53 -25.68
N VAL A 17 -84.36 20.56 -24.78
CA VAL A 17 -82.95 20.23 -25.08
C VAL A 17 -82.69 18.75 -24.81
N VAL A 18 -82.00 18.12 -25.76
CA VAL A 18 -81.58 16.71 -25.81
C VAL A 18 -80.48 16.45 -24.76
N THR A 19 -80.65 15.37 -23.99
CA THR A 19 -79.71 14.88 -22.98
C THR A 19 -78.36 14.49 -23.61
N THR A 20 -77.28 15.13 -23.20
CA THR A 20 -75.91 14.72 -23.53
C THR A 20 -75.17 14.18 -22.31
N SER A 21 -74.48 13.05 -22.55
CA SER A 21 -73.76 12.19 -21.61
C SER A 21 -72.63 12.92 -20.86
N THR A 22 -72.54 12.72 -19.55
CA THR A 22 -71.45 13.19 -18.69
C THR A 22 -70.16 12.41 -18.97
N MET A 23 -69.21 13.01 -19.69
CA MET A 23 -67.87 12.44 -19.86
C MET A 23 -67.00 12.69 -18.62
N LYS A 24 -66.48 11.60 -18.03
CA LYS A 24 -65.52 11.60 -16.92
C LYS A 24 -64.19 12.21 -17.41
N ARG A 25 -63.73 13.28 -16.75
CA ARG A 25 -62.45 13.95 -17.05
C ARG A 25 -61.27 12.98 -16.86
N VAL A 26 -60.62 12.58 -17.96
CA VAL A 26 -59.38 11.79 -17.93
C VAL A 26 -58.21 12.77 -17.77
N GLU A 27 -57.45 12.63 -16.70
CA GLU A 27 -56.25 13.43 -16.47
C GLU A 27 -55.12 13.04 -17.46
N PRO A 28 -54.27 14.00 -17.89
CA PRO A 28 -53.19 13.70 -18.83
C PRO A 28 -52.18 12.71 -18.23
N PRO A 29 -51.60 11.81 -19.03
CA PRO A 29 -50.56 10.91 -18.56
C PRO A 29 -49.33 11.72 -18.13
N ARG A 30 -48.89 11.52 -16.88
CA ARG A 30 -47.65 12.10 -16.35
C ARG A 30 -46.48 11.71 -17.25
N PRO A 31 -45.54 12.63 -17.58
CA PRO A 31 -44.36 12.27 -18.36
C PRO A 31 -43.54 11.21 -17.64
N ARG A 32 -43.15 10.14 -18.35
CA ARG A 32 -42.21 9.14 -17.84
C ARG A 32 -40.95 9.85 -17.36
N LYS A 33 -40.61 9.68 -16.09
CA LYS A 33 -39.27 9.97 -15.58
C LYS A 33 -38.29 9.22 -16.49
N SER A 34 -37.42 9.95 -17.17
CA SER A 34 -36.29 9.39 -17.90
C SER A 34 -35.51 8.46 -16.96
N PRO A 35 -34.99 7.30 -17.43
CA PRO A 35 -34.15 6.47 -16.60
C PRO A 35 -32.96 7.31 -16.15
N GLN A 36 -32.82 7.51 -14.84
CA GLN A 36 -31.58 8.05 -14.29
C GLN A 36 -30.47 7.07 -14.68
N ILE A 37 -29.41 7.61 -15.29
CA ILE A 37 -28.17 6.89 -15.58
C ILE A 37 -27.67 6.32 -14.25
N VAL A 38 -27.78 5.00 -14.08
CA VAL A 38 -27.33 4.30 -12.87
C VAL A 38 -25.82 4.16 -12.96
N SER A 39 -25.13 5.14 -12.38
CA SER A 39 -23.86 5.00 -11.64
C SER A 39 -22.75 4.10 -12.22
N GLU A 40 -22.39 4.23 -13.50
CA GLU A 40 -21.09 3.71 -13.96
C GLU A 40 -19.91 4.44 -13.28
N ASN A 41 -20.12 5.71 -12.93
CA ASN A 41 -19.13 6.54 -12.25
C ASN A 41 -18.74 6.01 -10.86
N ASN A 42 -19.67 5.37 -10.13
CA ASN A 42 -19.35 4.87 -8.79
C ASN A 42 -18.33 3.73 -8.83
N ASN A 43 -18.39 2.86 -9.85
CA ASN A 43 -17.46 1.74 -9.97
C ASN A 43 -16.07 2.20 -10.44
N THR A 44 -16.02 3.20 -11.32
CA THR A 44 -14.75 3.78 -11.78
C THR A 44 -14.09 4.62 -10.69
N GLU A 45 -14.85 5.39 -9.92
CA GLU A 45 -14.35 6.13 -8.75
C GLU A 45 -13.79 5.20 -7.67
N VAL A 46 -14.49 4.11 -7.35
CA VAL A 46 -14.00 3.10 -6.38
C VAL A 46 -12.74 2.40 -6.89
N LEU A 47 -12.66 2.09 -8.19
CA LEU A 47 -11.47 1.48 -8.79
C LEU A 47 -10.27 2.43 -8.78
N VAL A 48 -10.50 3.72 -9.07
CA VAL A 48 -9.45 4.76 -9.00
C VAL A 48 -8.93 4.91 -7.57
N GLU A 49 -9.82 4.91 -6.57
CA GLU A 49 -9.41 5.02 -5.17
C GLU A 49 -8.64 3.79 -4.69
N THR A 50 -9.08 2.59 -5.10
CA THR A 50 -8.38 1.33 -4.78
C THR A 50 -6.98 1.30 -5.40
N LEU A 51 -6.83 1.75 -6.65
CA LEU A 51 -5.54 1.83 -7.32
C LEU A 51 -4.61 2.86 -6.65
N ARG A 52 -5.14 4.00 -6.19
CA ARG A 52 -4.36 4.98 -5.42
C ARG A 52 -3.85 4.40 -4.12
N GLN A 53 -4.70 3.72 -3.35
CA GLN A 53 -4.28 3.05 -2.12
C GLN A 53 -3.18 2.03 -2.38
N ARG A 54 -3.30 1.25 -3.47
CA ARG A 54 -2.29 0.25 -3.81
C ARG A 54 -0.98 0.87 -4.29
N ILE A 55 -1.02 1.99 -5.01
CA ILE A 55 0.18 2.75 -5.38
C ILE A 55 0.85 3.30 -4.12
N ASN A 56 0.11 3.90 -3.19
CA ASN A 56 0.66 4.40 -1.93
C ASN A 56 1.28 3.28 -1.08
N ASP A 57 0.63 2.11 -0.99
CA ASP A 57 1.18 0.95 -0.28
C ASP A 57 2.45 0.42 -0.95
N LEU A 58 2.48 0.36 -2.28
CA LEU A 58 3.67 -0.03 -3.03
C LEU A 58 4.80 0.99 -2.90
N GLU A 59 4.49 2.29 -2.94
CA GLU A 59 5.47 3.37 -2.72
C GLU A 59 6.01 3.36 -1.29
N ALA A 60 5.19 3.07 -0.28
CA ALA A 60 5.64 2.91 1.10
C ALA A 60 6.58 1.70 1.23
N ARG A 61 6.22 0.55 0.62
CA ARG A 61 7.07 -0.65 0.60
C ARG A 61 8.35 -0.44 -0.20
N ILE A 62 8.29 0.28 -1.31
CA ILE A 62 9.47 0.66 -2.09
C ILE A 62 10.33 1.62 -1.28
N GLY A 63 9.76 2.58 -0.54
CA GLY A 63 10.50 3.43 0.39
C GLY A 63 11.20 2.64 1.50
N ASP A 64 10.52 1.64 2.07
CA ASP A 64 11.10 0.73 3.06
C ASP A 64 12.23 -0.12 2.45
N LEU A 65 12.10 -0.55 1.18
CA LEU A 65 13.12 -1.33 0.45
C LEU A 65 14.27 -0.48 -0.12
N GLU A 66 14.03 0.77 -0.50
CA GLU A 66 15.05 1.73 -0.93
C GLU A 66 15.84 2.28 0.27
N SER A 67 15.31 2.11 1.48
CA SER A 67 16.02 2.33 2.75
C SER A 67 17.06 1.24 3.09
N VAL A 68 17.51 0.44 2.12
CA VAL A 68 18.62 -0.56 2.20
C VAL A 68 20.01 0.08 2.46
N ILE A 69 20.03 1.26 3.09
CA ILE A 69 21.13 1.96 3.76
C ILE A 69 22.01 2.78 2.81
N THR A 70 21.54 4.00 2.51
CA THR A 70 22.39 5.13 2.13
C THR A 70 22.33 6.22 3.21
N LEU A 71 23.13 6.03 4.26
CA LEU A 71 23.35 7.04 5.30
C LEU A 71 24.61 7.83 4.95
N GLN A 72 24.47 8.95 4.24
CA GLN A 72 25.60 9.86 4.03
C GLN A 72 25.94 10.56 5.37
N ASN A 73 27.12 10.26 5.91
CA ASN A 73 27.69 10.82 7.14
C ASN A 73 26.91 10.56 8.45
N GLN A 74 26.21 9.43 8.57
CA GLN A 74 25.50 9.06 9.80
C GLN A 74 25.88 7.64 10.27
N ASP A 75 25.82 7.43 11.59
CA ASP A 75 26.08 6.14 12.20
C ASP A 75 24.92 5.16 11.93
N VAL A 76 25.27 3.93 11.56
CA VAL A 76 24.31 2.83 11.39
C VAL A 76 24.48 1.85 12.54
N ILE A 77 23.43 1.67 13.34
CA ILE A 77 23.46 0.72 14.47
C ILE A 77 22.45 -0.41 14.18
N ILE A 78 22.97 -1.62 13.97
CA ILE A 78 22.16 -2.83 13.81
C ILE A 78 22.11 -3.55 15.16
N SER A 79 20.95 -3.55 15.82
CA SER A 79 20.73 -4.24 17.10
C SER A 79 19.65 -5.29 16.95
N ALA A 80 19.95 -6.54 17.29
CA ALA A 80 19.00 -7.65 17.31
C ALA A 80 19.10 -8.41 18.64
N SER A 81 17.96 -8.77 19.23
CA SER A 81 17.90 -9.48 20.52
C SER A 81 18.27 -10.96 20.44
N LYS A 82 18.33 -11.52 19.21
CA LYS A 82 18.58 -12.94 18.98
C LYS A 82 19.74 -13.19 18.03
N SER A 83 19.58 -12.87 16.74
CA SER A 83 20.57 -13.20 15.71
C SER A 83 20.49 -12.25 14.51
N VAL A 84 21.62 -12.10 13.82
CA VAL A 84 21.74 -11.41 12.52
C VAL A 84 22.41 -12.40 11.56
N LEU A 85 21.83 -12.56 10.36
CA LEU A 85 22.38 -13.41 9.30
C LEU A 85 22.67 -12.55 8.07
N ILE A 86 23.91 -12.64 7.56
CA ILE A 86 24.34 -11.96 6.34
C ILE A 86 24.74 -13.04 5.34
N GLN A 87 24.09 -13.07 4.18
CA GLN A 87 24.35 -14.05 3.12
C GLN A 87 24.49 -13.35 1.78
N GLY A 88 25.52 -13.73 1.03
CA GLY A 88 25.72 -13.35 -0.36
C GLY A 88 25.87 -14.63 -1.20
N MET A 89 25.35 -14.61 -2.43
CA MET A 89 25.49 -15.75 -3.35
C MET A 89 26.90 -15.82 -3.95
N ASP A 90 27.48 -14.65 -4.25
CA ASP A 90 28.81 -14.54 -4.83
C ASP A 90 29.82 -14.09 -3.78
N THR A 91 29.62 -12.90 -3.20
CA THR A 91 30.55 -12.29 -2.25
C THR A 91 29.84 -11.47 -1.18
N VAL A 92 30.47 -11.40 0.00
CA VAL A 92 30.16 -10.43 1.06
C VAL A 92 31.44 -9.67 1.35
N GLU A 93 31.45 -8.36 1.10
CA GLU A 93 32.60 -7.50 1.34
C GLU A 93 32.33 -6.55 2.50
N ILE A 94 33.27 -6.47 3.44
CA ILE A 94 33.23 -5.52 4.56
C ILE A 94 34.43 -4.60 4.42
N SER A 95 34.17 -3.33 4.13
CA SER A 95 35.19 -2.30 4.01
C SER A 95 35.03 -1.26 5.10
N ALA A 96 36.13 -0.91 5.76
CA ALA A 96 36.18 0.13 6.77
C ALA A 96 37.41 1.00 6.53
N GLY A 97 37.25 2.32 6.62
CA GLY A 97 38.35 3.26 6.36
C GLY A 97 39.49 3.22 7.39
N SER A 98 39.27 2.64 8.57
CA SER A 98 40.26 2.62 9.65
C SER A 98 40.39 1.25 10.34
N LYS A 99 39.30 0.72 10.89
CA LYS A 99 39.33 -0.51 11.69
C LYS A 99 38.00 -1.24 11.68
N VAL A 100 38.07 -2.57 11.56
CA VAL A 100 36.98 -3.48 11.91
C VAL A 100 37.27 -4.05 13.29
N LYS A 101 36.34 -3.90 14.24
CA LYS A 101 36.47 -4.46 15.59
C LYS A 101 35.39 -5.53 15.79
N VAL A 102 35.81 -6.77 16.02
CA VAL A 102 34.93 -7.90 16.33
C VAL A 102 35.09 -8.22 17.82
N ILE A 103 33.98 -8.25 18.55
CA ILE A 103 33.95 -8.63 19.97
C ILE A 103 32.99 -9.79 20.10
N ALA A 104 33.51 -10.96 20.42
CA ALA A 104 32.74 -12.17 20.64
C ALA A 104 33.49 -13.07 21.62
N ALA A 105 32.77 -14.00 22.27
CA ALA A 105 33.41 -15.04 23.07
C ALA A 105 34.22 -16.03 22.21
N MET A 106 33.76 -16.27 20.98
CA MET A 106 34.42 -17.11 19.98
C MET A 106 34.11 -16.57 18.59
N THR A 107 35.11 -16.55 17.72
CA THR A 107 34.95 -16.31 16.28
C THR A 107 35.35 -17.56 15.52
N GLU A 108 34.47 -18.08 14.68
CA GLU A 108 34.75 -19.23 13.82
C GLU A 108 34.81 -18.78 12.37
N THR A 109 35.82 -19.23 11.63
CA THR A 109 35.96 -18.96 10.19
C THR A 109 36.16 -20.27 9.48
N ASN A 110 35.11 -20.75 8.81
CA ASN A 110 35.17 -21.95 8.00
C ASN A 110 35.45 -21.57 6.55
N ALA A 111 36.73 -21.50 6.20
CA ALA A 111 37.20 -21.14 4.87
C ALA A 111 38.41 -21.99 4.47
N PRO A 112 38.54 -22.37 3.18
CA PRO A 112 39.75 -23.05 2.70
C PRO A 112 41.02 -22.20 2.82
N LEU A 113 40.89 -20.87 2.78
CA LEU A 113 41.99 -19.92 2.89
C LEU A 113 41.51 -18.65 3.60
N ALA A 114 42.22 -18.28 4.67
CA ALA A 114 42.10 -16.98 5.32
C ALA A 114 43.41 -16.21 5.11
N LYS A 115 43.32 -15.05 4.46
CA LYS A 115 44.49 -14.21 4.17
C LYS A 115 44.46 -12.98 5.07
N HIS A 116 45.50 -12.83 5.88
CA HIS A 116 45.76 -11.62 6.65
C HIS A 116 46.98 -10.93 6.03
N SER A 117 46.90 -9.61 5.83
CA SER A 117 48.02 -8.81 5.35
C SER A 117 48.74 -8.18 6.54
N GLY A 118 50.06 -8.33 6.61
CA GLY A 118 50.86 -7.80 7.70
C GLY A 118 51.01 -8.80 8.85
N VAL A 119 50.53 -8.43 10.04
CA VAL A 119 50.75 -9.19 11.29
C VAL A 119 49.43 -9.73 11.81
N LEU A 120 49.44 -11.00 12.22
CA LEU A 120 48.37 -11.63 12.99
C LEU A 120 48.86 -11.76 14.44
N GLU A 121 48.25 -11.01 15.35
CA GLU A 121 48.50 -11.10 16.79
C GLU A 121 47.47 -12.03 17.43
N CYS A 122 47.94 -13.04 18.16
CA CYS A 122 47.10 -13.97 18.92
C CYS A 122 47.89 -14.57 20.09
N ASP A 123 47.20 -14.94 21.15
CA ASP A 123 47.84 -15.53 22.35
C ASP A 123 48.35 -16.95 22.08
N THR A 124 47.62 -17.72 21.26
CA THR A 124 47.99 -19.08 20.90
C THR A 124 47.50 -19.39 19.50
N LEU A 125 48.43 -19.84 18.65
CA LEU A 125 48.14 -20.39 17.33
C LEU A 125 48.21 -21.91 17.40
N GLN A 126 47.06 -22.57 17.27
CA GLN A 126 46.98 -24.01 17.10
C GLN A 126 46.70 -24.34 15.64
N ALA A 127 47.60 -25.10 15.01
CA ALA A 127 47.47 -25.53 13.63
C ALA A 127 48.07 -26.93 13.44
N ASN A 128 47.54 -27.71 12.49
CA ASN A 128 48.09 -29.02 12.14
C ASN A 128 49.50 -28.92 11.55
N ALA A 129 49.76 -27.86 10.77
CA ALA A 129 51.06 -27.55 10.21
C ALA A 129 51.19 -26.02 10.08
N VAL A 130 52.39 -25.52 10.38
CA VAL A 130 52.77 -24.12 10.15
C VAL A 130 53.96 -24.14 9.21
N ILE A 131 53.81 -23.49 8.07
CA ILE A 131 54.88 -23.36 7.06
C ILE A 131 55.24 -21.88 7.01
N SER A 132 56.48 -21.55 7.37
CA SER A 132 57.00 -20.19 7.33
C SER A 132 58.38 -20.16 6.71
N ALA A 133 58.69 -19.09 5.97
CA ALA A 133 60.04 -18.82 5.46
C ALA A 133 61.04 -18.50 6.59
N SER A 134 60.56 -17.96 7.71
CA SER A 134 61.35 -17.71 8.91
C SER A 134 60.48 -17.93 10.13
N TYR A 135 60.95 -18.79 11.02
CA TYR A 135 60.34 -19.03 12.32
C TYR A 135 61.40 -18.75 13.37
N THR A 136 61.13 -17.82 14.28
CA THR A 136 61.96 -17.61 15.46
C THR A 136 61.29 -18.35 16.62
N PRO A 137 61.64 -19.62 16.86
CA PRO A 137 61.07 -20.36 17.97
C PRO A 137 61.37 -19.63 19.28
N GLY A 138 60.37 -19.55 20.17
CA GLY A 138 60.65 -19.31 21.58
C GLY A 138 61.53 -20.43 22.13
N ALA A 139 62.22 -20.19 23.24
CA ALA A 139 63.24 -21.08 23.82
C ALA A 139 62.80 -22.55 24.09
N GLY A 140 61.53 -22.91 23.88
CA GLY A 140 60.99 -24.27 24.01
C GLY A 140 60.70 -25.02 22.71
N ASN A 141 61.04 -24.50 21.52
CA ASN A 141 60.67 -25.10 20.23
C ASN A 141 61.87 -25.54 19.36
N ILE A 142 63.00 -25.88 19.99
CA ILE A 142 64.16 -26.50 19.32
C ILE A 142 64.26 -27.95 19.80
N TRP A 143 64.04 -28.91 18.91
CA TRP A 143 64.34 -30.33 19.12
C TRP A 143 65.16 -30.90 17.97
#